data_AF-A0A0P1A5L6-F1
#
_entry.id   AF-A0A0P1A5L6-F1
#
_cell.length_a   1.000
_cell.length_b   1.000
_cell.length_c   1.000
_cell.angle_alpha   90.00
_cell.angle_beta   90.00
_cell.angle_gamma   90.00
#
_symmetry.space_group_name_H-M   'P 1'
#
loop_
_entity.id
_entity.type
_entity.pdbx_description
1 polymer ?
#
loop_
_entity_poly.entity_id
_entity_poly.type
_entity_poly.pdbx_seq_one_letter_code
_entity_poly.pdbx_strand_id
1 'polypeptide(L)'
;MDEHHHFDFRVNAMVVPPILSYVNGATFEAPGWVSRWNTTFVYGTWYNFGVALKAGPSGKGHIIDMYMSEVIMTLNTKPPILSPR
;
A
#
# COMPACT_ATOMS: atom_id res chain seq x y z
N MET A 1 -6.96 4.00 -21.67
CA MET A 1 -8.03 3.54 -20.76
C MET A 1 -7.49 3.61 -19.35
N ASP A 2 -7.33 4.77 -18.72
CA ASP A 2 -6.16 4.87 -17.85
C ASP A 2 -6.48 5.16 -16.39
N GLU A 3 -7.23 4.25 -15.78
CA GLU A 3 -7.03 3.84 -14.39
C GLU A 3 -6.02 2.68 -14.38
N HIS A 4 -4.74 2.98 -14.12
CA HIS A 4 -3.66 1.97 -14.16
C HIS A 4 -3.52 1.16 -12.87
N HIS A 5 -4.31 1.48 -11.83
CA HIS A 5 -4.13 0.98 -10.48
C HIS A 5 -2.64 1.07 -10.07
N HIS A 6 -2.09 2.24 -9.75
CA HIS A 6 -0.68 2.28 -9.30
C HIS A 6 -0.50 1.60 -7.93
N PHE A 7 -1.55 1.63 -7.13
CA PHE A 7 -1.70 0.93 -5.87
C PHE A 7 -3.19 0.82 -5.54
N ASP A 8 -3.57 -0.15 -4.70
CA ASP A 8 -4.90 -0.22 -4.12
C ASP A 8 -4.83 -0.52 -2.62
N PHE A 9 -5.89 -0.14 -1.91
CA PHE A 9 -6.24 -0.71 -0.61
C PHE A 9 -7.40 -1.68 -0.81
N ARG A 10 -7.25 -2.92 -0.35
CA ARG A 10 -8.22 -4.00 -0.57
C ARG A 10 -8.60 -4.66 0.75
N VAL A 11 -9.88 -4.94 0.93
CA VAL A 11 -10.38 -5.82 2.01
C VAL A 11 -10.75 -7.17 1.41
N ASN A 12 -10.07 -8.23 1.84
CA ASN A 12 -10.47 -9.60 1.56
C ASN A 12 -11.40 -10.09 2.69
N ALA A 13 -12.69 -10.06 2.43
CA ALA A 13 -13.73 -10.52 3.35
C ALA A 13 -14.04 -12.02 3.24
N MET A 14 -13.40 -12.76 2.32
CA MET A 14 -13.62 -14.20 2.15
C MET A 14 -12.84 -15.04 3.18
N VAL A 15 -11.91 -14.43 3.92
CA VAL A 15 -11.09 -15.07 4.94
C VAL A 15 -11.53 -14.63 6.34
N VAL A 16 -11.27 -15.47 7.35
CA VAL A 16 -11.61 -15.21 8.75
C VAL A 16 -10.35 -15.26 9.62
N PRO A 17 -9.93 -14.13 10.24
CA PRO A 17 -10.57 -12.82 10.15
C PRO A 17 -10.33 -12.14 8.78
N PRO A 18 -11.19 -11.20 8.35
CA PRO A 18 -10.99 -10.43 7.13
C PRO A 18 -9.65 -9.70 7.12
N ILE A 19 -9.06 -9.53 5.94
CA ILE A 19 -7.72 -8.92 5.79
C ILE A 19 -7.83 -7.60 5.04
N LEU A 20 -7.24 -6.54 5.59
CA LEU A 20 -6.99 -5.27 4.91
C LEU A 20 -5.56 -5.28 4.36
N SER A 21 -5.38 -4.95 3.09
CA SER A 21 -4.09 -4.99 2.42
C SER A 21 -3.85 -3.75 1.56
N TYR A 22 -2.60 -3.32 1.52
CA TYR A 22 -2.07 -2.40 0.53
C TYR A 22 -1.32 -3.22 -0.53
N VAL A 23 -1.73 -3.06 -1.78
CA VAL A 23 -1.15 -3.75 -2.93
C VAL A 23 -0.61 -2.72 -3.92
N ASN A 24 0.48 -3.03 -4.60
CA ASN A 24 0.96 -2.21 -5.71
C ASN A 24 1.63 -3.08 -6.79
N GLY A 25 1.78 -2.49 -7.98
CA GLY A 25 2.42 -3.14 -9.11
C GLY A 25 3.94 -3.23 -8.91
N ALA A 26 4.44 -4.48 -8.93
CA ALA A 26 5.81 -4.91 -9.21
C ALA A 26 6.97 -4.03 -8.71
N THR A 27 7.73 -4.56 -7.74
CA THR A 27 9.15 -4.21 -7.54
C THR A 27 10.01 -5.25 -8.24
N PHE A 28 11.30 -4.95 -8.48
CA PHE A 28 12.25 -5.95 -8.99
C PHE A 28 12.35 -7.19 -8.09
N GLU A 29 12.19 -6.98 -6.78
CA GLU A 29 12.27 -8.02 -5.74
C GLU A 29 10.99 -8.86 -5.62
N ALA A 30 9.85 -8.33 -6.08
CA ALA A 30 8.58 -9.02 -6.04
C ALA A 30 7.72 -8.55 -7.23
N PRO A 31 7.92 -9.17 -8.41
CA PRO A 31 7.17 -8.85 -9.61
C PRO A 31 5.71 -9.26 -9.46
N GLY A 32 4.83 -8.50 -10.12
CA GLY A 32 3.39 -8.72 -10.07
C GLY A 32 2.66 -7.89 -9.02
N TRP A 33 1.34 -8.05 -9.02
CA TRP A 33 0.41 -7.37 -8.12
C TRP A 33 0.32 -8.09 -6.78
N VAL A 34 1.14 -7.67 -5.83
CA VAL A 34 1.29 -8.37 -4.54
C VAL A 34 0.96 -7.46 -3.36
N SER A 35 0.54 -8.09 -2.25
CA SER A 35 0.37 -7.42 -0.96
C SER A 35 1.72 -6.97 -0.45
N ARG A 36 1.87 -5.67 -0.28
CA ARG A 36 3.06 -5.01 0.27
C ARG A 36 2.98 -4.80 1.77
N TRP A 37 1.76 -4.60 2.24
CA TRP A 37 1.43 -4.55 3.65
C TRP A 37 0.03 -5.11 3.84
N ASN A 38 -0.21 -5.74 4.99
CA ASN A 38 -1.55 -6.15 5.39
C ASN A 38 -1.68 -6.14 6.91
N THR A 39 -2.94 -6.19 7.34
CA THR A 39 -3.35 -6.35 8.73
C THR A 39 -4.72 -7.03 8.78
N THR A 40 -5.10 -7.52 9.95
CA THR A 40 -6.48 -7.93 10.21
C THR A 40 -7.40 -6.72 10.10
N PHE A 41 -8.45 -6.82 9.30
CA PHE A 41 -9.49 -5.80 9.24
C PHE A 41 -10.46 -5.98 10.41
N VAL A 42 -10.53 -4.97 11.26
CA VAL A 42 -11.37 -4.92 12.44
C VAL A 42 -12.55 -3.99 12.14
N TYR A 43 -13.77 -4.54 12.22
CA TYR A 43 -14.99 -3.78 12.00
C TYR A 43 -15.12 -2.62 13.00
N GLY A 44 -15.58 -1.46 12.52
CA GLY A 44 -15.75 -0.26 13.34
C GLY A 44 -14.46 0.53 13.62
N THR A 45 -13.29 0.00 13.23
CA THR A 45 -12.01 0.71 13.33
C THR A 45 -11.84 1.67 12.16
N TRP A 46 -11.42 2.90 12.47
CA TRP A 46 -10.96 3.86 11.47
C TRP A 46 -9.52 3.56 11.07
N TYR A 47 -9.28 3.43 9.78
CA TYR A 47 -7.95 3.25 9.19
C TYR A 47 -7.59 4.49 8.39
N ASN A 48 -6.51 5.16 8.76
CA ASN A 48 -6.01 6.33 8.05
C ASN A 48 -4.87 5.90 7.14
N PHE A 49 -4.88 6.35 5.89
CA PHE A 49 -3.85 6.05 4.91
C PHE A 49 -3.25 7.32 4.33
N GLY A 50 -1.95 7.27 4.10
CA GLY A 50 -1.22 8.29 3.37
C GLY A 50 -0.35 7.63 2.32
N VAL A 51 -0.33 8.19 1.12
CA VAL A 51 0.51 7.70 0.03
C VAL A 51 1.34 8.87 -0.47
N ALA A 52 2.66 8.74 -0.39
CA ALA A 52 3.58 9.71 -0.95
C ALA A 52 4.18 9.15 -2.24
N LEU A 53 4.07 9.91 -3.33
CA LEU A 53 4.67 9.62 -4.62
C LEU A 53 5.93 10.46 -4.79
N LYS A 54 7.04 9.81 -5.11
CA LYS A 54 8.35 10.46 -5.30
C LYS A 54 8.94 10.04 -6.63
N ALA A 55 9.72 10.89 -7.27
CA ALA A 55 10.48 10.48 -8.44
C ALA A 55 11.49 9.37 -8.08
N GLY A 56 11.66 8.39 -8.97
CA GLY A 56 12.71 7.39 -8.82
C GLY A 56 14.10 8.04 -8.86
N PRO A 57 15.10 7.57 -8.08
CA PRO A 57 16.44 8.19 -8.02
C PRO A 57 17.16 8.26 -9.37
N SER A 58 16.85 7.35 -10.29
CA SER A 58 17.40 7.30 -11.65
C SER A 58 16.71 8.25 -12.65
N GLY A 59 15.71 9.03 -12.20
CA GLY A 59 14.82 9.80 -13.07
C GLY A 59 13.82 8.94 -13.85
N LYS A 60 13.90 7.61 -13.71
CA LYS A 60 12.92 6.67 -14.23
C LYS A 60 12.06 6.20 -13.06
N GLY A 61 10.76 6.35 -13.20
CA GLY A 61 9.81 5.75 -12.27
C GLY A 61 9.44 6.62 -11.10
N HIS A 62 8.78 5.96 -10.17
CA HIS A 62 8.29 6.60 -8.97
C HIS A 62 8.39 5.64 -7.80
N ILE A 63 8.81 6.13 -6.65
CA ILE A 63 8.72 5.41 -5.38
C ILE A 63 7.36 5.70 -4.77
N ILE A 64 6.73 4.68 -4.19
CA ILE A 64 5.46 4.79 -3.46
C ILE A 64 5.70 4.44 -2.00
N ASP A 65 5.62 5.44 -1.13
CA ASP A 65 5.68 5.23 0.31
C ASP A 65 4.27 5.21 0.89
N MET A 66 3.97 4.16 1.67
CA MET A 66 2.68 3.99 2.34
C MET A 66 2.81 4.28 3.83
N TYR A 67 1.87 5.07 4.34
CA TYR A 67 1.75 5.45 5.72
C TYR A 67 0.40 5.00 6.23
N MET A 68 0.35 4.59 7.50
CA MET A 68 -0.90 4.13 8.08
C MET A 68 -0.95 4.36 9.59
N SER A 69 -2.15 4.67 10.06
CA SER A 69 -2.51 4.65 11.48
C SER A 69 -3.93 4.15 11.68
N GLU A 70 -4.25 3.83 12.93
CA GLU A 70 -5.60 3.45 13.35
C GLU A 70 -6.15 4.51 14.30
N VAL A 71 -7.47 4.70 14.25
CA VAL A 71 -8.20 5.61 15.15
C VAL A 71 -7.64 7.04 15.04
N ILE A 72 -7.34 7.71 16.15
CA ILE A 72 -6.88 9.10 16.21
C ILE A 72 -5.34 9.21 16.23
N MET A 73 -4.64 8.10 15.98
CA MET A 73 -3.18 8.09 16.02
C MET A 73 -2.57 8.79 14.80
N THR A 74 -1.43 9.43 15.01
CA THR A 74 -0.61 10.04 13.94
C THR A 74 -0.18 9.00 12.92
N LEU A 75 -0.14 9.40 11.64
CA LEU A 75 0.37 8.57 10.55
C LEU A 75 1.84 8.19 10.79
N ASN A 76 2.14 6.90 10.73
CA ASN A 76 3.50 6.39 10.78
C ASN A 76 3.89 5.81 9.42
N THR A 77 5.17 5.97 9.05
CA THR A 77 5.74 5.28 7.91
C THR A 77 5.57 3.78 8.11
N LYS A 78 4.98 3.10 7.13
CA LYS A 78 5.24 1.67 6.95
C LYS A 78 6.49 1.56 6.07
N PRO A 79 7.29 0.49 6.19
CA PRO A 79 8.56 0.38 5.50
C PRO A 79 8.41 0.79 4.03
N PRO A 80 9.21 1.77 3.57
CA PRO A 80 9.12 2.27 2.20
C PRO A 80 9.43 1.13 1.24
N ILE A 81 8.61 0.95 0.22
CA ILE A 81 8.89 -0.02 -0.83
C ILE A 81 9.32 0.77 -2.05
N LEU A 82 10.64 0.78 -2.27
CA LEU A 82 11.25 1.33 -3.47
C LEU A 82 10.58 0.71 -4.69
N SER A 83 9.90 1.53 -5.48
CA SER A 83 9.49 1.17 -6.83
C SER A 83 10.48 1.80 -7.80
N PRO A 84 11.35 1.01 -8.44
CA PRO A 84 12.11 1.47 -9.58
C PRO A 84 11.34 1.15 -10.87
N ARG A 85 11.28 2.12 -11.80
CA ARG A 85 11.02 1.80 -13.23
C ARG A 85 12.26 1.21 -13.86
#